data_AF-A0A5C7R2N3-F1
#
_entry.id   AF-A0A5C7R2N3-F1
#
_cell.length_a   1.000
_cell.length_b   1.000
_cell.length_c   1.000
_cell.angle_alpha   90.00
_cell.angle_beta   90.00
_cell.angle_gamma   90.00
#
_symmetry.space_group_name_H-M   'P 1'
#
loop_
_entity.id
_entity.type
_entity.pdbx_description
1 polymer ?
#
loop_
_entity_poly.entity_id
_entity_poly.type
_entity_poly.pdbx_seq_one_letter_code
_entity_poly.pdbx_strand_id
1 'polypeptide(L)'
;MRTTLDLPDDLHRIATSLARHNKRSLGQIVAELMRRGLESTVPPVDRVAEPQLPYCISPVTGLPVVRSSRPITDEDVKALEDEP
;
A
#
# COMPACT_ATOMS: atom_id res chain seq x y z
N MET A 1 23.19 -16.92 11.07
CA MET A 1 24.23 -17.49 10.19
C MET A 1 24.73 -16.39 9.26
N ARG A 2 26.02 -16.37 8.89
CA ARG A 2 26.54 -15.45 7.85
C ARG A 2 26.47 -16.18 6.51
N THR A 3 25.81 -15.57 5.54
CA THR A 3 25.64 -16.11 4.19
C THR A 3 26.07 -15.04 3.21
N THR A 4 26.84 -15.42 2.20
CA THR A 4 27.17 -14.56 1.07
C THR A 4 26.16 -14.84 -0.03
N LEU A 5 25.54 -13.79 -0.56
CA LEU A 5 24.50 -13.86 -1.58
C LEU A 5 24.85 -12.82 -2.65
N ASP A 6 24.70 -13.19 -3.91
CA ASP A 6 24.80 -12.22 -5.00
C ASP A 6 23.51 -11.40 -5.06
N LEU A 7 23.65 -10.08 -5.01
CA LEU A 7 22.54 -9.14 -5.03
C LEU A 7 22.69 -8.21 -6.23
N PRO A 8 21.68 -8.11 -7.12
CA PRO A 8 21.65 -7.11 -8.18
C PRO A 8 21.97 -5.69 -7.67
N ASP A 9 22.70 -4.92 -8.48
CA ASP A 9 23.21 -3.59 -8.10
C ASP A 9 22.12 -2.61 -7.68
N ASP A 10 20.97 -2.67 -8.34
CA ASP A 10 19.79 -1.86 -8.04
C ASP A 10 19.22 -2.21 -6.65
N LEU A 11 19.06 -3.50 -6.35
CA LEU A 11 18.59 -3.96 -5.05
C LEU A 11 19.59 -3.62 -3.94
N HIS A 12 20.90 -3.75 -4.20
CA HIS A 12 21.94 -3.35 -3.25
C HIS A 12 21.86 -1.85 -2.91
N ARG A 13 21.64 -0.99 -3.92
CA ARG A 13 21.47 0.46 -3.72
C ARG A 13 20.23 0.77 -2.89
N ILE A 14 19.10 0.16 -3.21
CA ILE A 14 17.83 0.34 -2.49
C ILE A 14 18.00 -0.10 -1.02
N ALA A 15 18.52 -1.29 -0.78
CA ALA A 15 18.71 -1.83 0.57
C ALA A 15 19.69 -0.97 1.40
N THR A 16 20.76 -0.47 0.77
CA THR A 16 21.72 0.44 1.42
C THR A 16 21.08 1.78 1.80
N SER A 17 20.28 2.36 0.90
CA SER A 17 19.53 3.59 1.18
C SER A 17 18.57 3.40 2.36
N LEU A 18 17.82 2.29 2.35
CA LEU A 18 16.87 1.96 3.42
C LEU A 18 17.57 1.72 4.76
N ALA A 19 18.72 1.05 4.77
CA ALA A 19 19.54 0.85 5.96
C ALA A 19 20.02 2.17 6.58
N ARG A 20 20.49 3.09 5.74
CA ARG A 20 20.91 4.43 6.19
C ARG A 20 19.74 5.23 6.76
N HIS A 21 18.62 5.26 6.05
CA HIS A 21 17.43 5.98 6.47
C HIS A 21 16.89 5.46 7.82
N ASN A 22 16.88 4.14 8.01
CA ASN A 22 16.41 3.50 9.24
C ASN A 22 17.48 3.41 10.35
N LYS A 23 18.71 3.88 10.12
CA LYS A 23 19.86 3.75 11.04
C LYS A 23 20.10 2.30 11.50
N ARG A 24 19.91 1.33 10.60
CA ARG A 24 20.09 -0.11 10.85
C ARG A 24 21.16 -0.68 9.94
N SER A 25 21.68 -1.85 10.27
CA SER A 25 22.68 -2.50 9.40
C SER A 25 22.03 -3.06 8.13
N LEU A 26 22.79 -3.14 7.03
CA LEU A 26 22.32 -3.69 5.76
C LEU A 26 21.78 -5.12 5.94
N GLY A 27 22.50 -5.97 6.69
CA GLY A 27 22.06 -7.34 6.96
C GLY A 27 20.74 -7.42 7.72
N GLN A 28 20.46 -6.49 8.64
CA GLN A 28 19.18 -6.44 9.35
C GLN A 28 18.02 -6.06 8.43
N ILE A 29 18.23 -5.08 7.54
CA ILE A 29 17.22 -4.68 6.55
C ILE A 29 16.96 -5.82 5.56
N VAL A 30 18.00 -6.43 5.02
CA VAL A 30 17.85 -7.54 4.05
C VAL A 30 17.12 -8.71 4.68
N ALA A 31 17.46 -9.10 5.92
CA ALA A 31 16.77 -10.20 6.61
C ALA A 31 15.30 -9.89 6.94
N GLU A 32 14.96 -8.63 7.18
CA GLU A 32 13.58 -8.17 7.37
C GLU A 32 12.80 -8.21 6.06
N LEU A 33 13.37 -7.69 4.97
CA LEU A 33 12.75 -7.70 3.65
C LEU A 33 12.51 -9.13 3.14
N MET A 34 13.48 -10.03 3.34
CA MET A 34 13.34 -11.45 2.99
C MET A 34 12.21 -12.12 3.76
N ARG A 35 12.09 -11.88 5.08
CA ARG A 35 10.96 -12.44 5.85
C ARG A 35 9.62 -11.94 5.33
N ARG A 36 9.48 -10.63 5.11
CA ARG A 36 8.25 -10.06 4.54
C ARG A 36 7.90 -10.63 3.18
N GLY A 37 8.90 -10.79 2.30
CA GLY A 37 8.68 -11.36 0.97
C GLY A 37 8.27 -12.83 1.01
N LEU A 38 8.86 -13.62 1.92
CA LEU A 38 8.53 -15.03 2.10
C LEU A 38 7.18 -15.23 2.81
N GLU A 39 6.84 -14.39 3.79
CA GLU A 39 5.52 -14.34 4.43
C GLU A 39 4.42 -13.89 3.44
N SER A 40 4.78 -13.09 2.45
CA SER A 40 3.91 -12.67 1.34
C SER A 40 3.67 -13.76 0.29
N THR A 41 3.84 -15.06 0.62
CA THR A 41 3.43 -16.20 -0.24
C THR A 41 1.89 -16.34 -0.34
N VAL A 42 1.14 -15.32 0.06
CA VAL A 42 -0.23 -15.10 -0.43
C VAL A 42 -0.07 -14.47 -1.82
N PRO A 43 -0.69 -15.00 -2.89
CA PRO A 43 -0.48 -14.53 -4.26
C PRO A 43 -0.57 -13.00 -4.31
N PRO A 44 0.20 -12.34 -5.19
CA PRO A 44 0.15 -10.89 -5.31
C PRO A 44 -1.28 -10.52 -5.67
N VAL A 45 -2.03 -10.08 -4.67
CA VAL A 45 -3.25 -9.35 -4.89
C VAL A 45 -2.72 -8.05 -5.46
N ASP A 46 -2.72 -7.96 -6.78
CA ASP A 46 -2.83 -6.68 -7.45
C ASP A 46 -3.85 -5.87 -6.65
N ARG A 47 -3.35 -4.82 -5.99
CA ARG A 47 -4.00 -3.91 -5.04
C ARG A 47 -3.77 -4.28 -3.58
N VAL A 48 -3.16 -3.30 -2.90
CA VAL A 48 -3.44 -2.96 -1.50
C VAL A 48 -4.87 -3.41 -1.18
N ALA A 49 -5.03 -4.35 -0.25
CA ALA A 49 -6.32 -4.83 0.17
C ALA A 49 -7.06 -3.70 0.89
N GLU A 50 -7.62 -2.77 0.11
CA GLU A 50 -8.76 -1.99 0.57
C GLU A 50 -9.84 -2.99 0.96
N PRO A 51 -10.50 -2.83 2.12
CA PRO A 51 -11.66 -3.64 2.44
C PRO A 51 -12.57 -3.63 1.22
N GLN A 52 -13.01 -4.82 0.77
CA GLN A 52 -13.96 -4.98 -0.34
C GLN A 52 -15.30 -4.34 0.04
N LEU A 53 -15.32 -3.01 0.03
CA LEU A 53 -16.51 -2.21 0.06
C LEU A 53 -17.17 -2.39 -1.31
N PRO A 54 -18.50 -2.57 -1.38
CA PRO A 54 -19.22 -2.78 -2.62
C PRO A 54 -19.35 -1.44 -3.38
N TYR A 55 -18.23 -0.92 -3.88
CA TYR A 55 -18.20 0.24 -4.74
C TYR A 55 -17.64 -0.18 -6.11
N CYS A 56 -18.15 0.45 -7.17
CA CYS A 56 -17.63 0.27 -8.53
C CYS A 56 -16.81 1.49 -8.91
N ILE A 57 -15.74 1.33 -9.70
CA ILE A 57 -15.03 2.50 -10.25
C ILE A 57 -15.76 2.99 -11.51
N SER A 58 -16.03 4.29 -11.59
CA SER A 58 -16.59 4.89 -12.80
C SER A 58 -15.55 4.88 -13.93
N PRO A 59 -15.87 4.38 -15.13
CA PRO A 59 -14.96 4.42 -16.27
C PRO A 59 -14.75 5.84 -16.82
N VAL A 60 -15.62 6.80 -16.45
CA VAL A 60 -15.56 8.19 -16.92
C VAL A 60 -14.69 9.05 -16.02
N THR A 61 -14.81 8.90 -14.69
CA THR A 61 -14.11 9.76 -13.73
C THR A 61 -12.93 9.06 -13.04
N GLY A 62 -12.84 7.73 -13.10
CA GLY A 62 -11.83 6.96 -12.39
C GLY A 62 -12.03 6.92 -10.86
N LEU A 63 -13.15 7.45 -10.36
CA LEU A 63 -13.43 7.54 -8.92
C LEU A 63 -14.37 6.41 -8.45
N PRO A 64 -14.29 6.02 -7.16
CA PRO A 64 -15.26 5.14 -6.52
C PRO A 64 -16.70 5.67 -6.61
N VAL A 65 -17.63 4.79 -6.98
CA VAL A 65 -19.08 5.05 -7.05
C VAL A 65 -19.77 4.25 -5.96
N VAL A 66 -20.48 4.96 -5.09
CA VAL A 66 -21.25 4.40 -3.97
C VAL A 66 -22.73 4.62 -4.22
N ARG A 67 -23.56 3.62 -3.95
CA ARG A 67 -25.02 3.76 -4.01
C ARG A 67 -25.57 4.07 -2.62
N SER A 68 -26.28 5.18 -2.49
CA SER A 68 -27.05 5.50 -1.30
C SER A 68 -28.43 4.86 -1.36
N SER A 69 -28.94 4.37 -0.22
CA SER A 69 -30.32 3.87 -0.08
C SER A 69 -31.36 4.98 0.00
N ARG A 70 -30.92 6.23 0.22
CA ARG A 70 -31.77 7.44 0.26
C ARG A 70 -31.30 8.47 -0.77
N PRO A 71 -32.21 9.33 -1.28
CA PRO A 71 -31.81 10.47 -2.10
C PRO A 71 -30.85 11.36 -1.31
N ILE A 72 -29.79 11.83 -1.96
CA ILE A 72 -28.89 12.86 -1.42
C ILE A 72 -29.46 14.20 -1.86
N THR A 73 -29.76 15.07 -0.91
CA THR A 73 -30.33 16.41 -1.14
C THR A 73 -29.27 17.50 -1.00
N ASP A 74 -29.57 18.71 -1.51
CA ASP A 74 -28.65 19.85 -1.38
C ASP A 74 -28.36 20.20 0.09
N GLU A 75 -29.32 19.97 1.00
CA GLU A 75 -29.13 20.16 2.43
C GLU A 75 -28.12 19.16 3.03
N ASP A 76 -28.13 17.90 2.56
CA ASP A 76 -27.14 16.89 2.99
C ASP A 76 -25.72 17.29 2.58
N VAL A 77 -25.57 17.93 1.41
CA VAL A 77 -24.26 18.41 0.91
C VAL A 77 -23.78 19.58 1.75
N LYS A 78 -24.66 20.56 2.01
CA LYS A 78 -24.32 21.74 2.79
C LYS A 78 -23.89 21.41 4.22
N ALA A 79 -24.58 20.45 4.86
CA ALA A 79 -24.23 20.02 6.21
C ALA A 79 -22.82 19.40 6.32
N LEU A 80 -22.29 18.81 5.26
CA LEU A 80 -20.94 18.22 5.21
C LEU A 80 -19.84 19.26 4.98
N GLU A 81 -20.12 20.34 4.24
CA GLU A 81 -19.13 21.41 3.98
C GLU A 81 -18.87 22.28 5.22
N ASP A 82 -19.83 22.34 6.14
CA ASP A 82 -19.75 23.11 7.37
C ASP A 82 -18.99 22.38 8.52
N GLU A 83 -18.55 21.13 8.32
CA GLU A 83 -17.80 20.35 9.33
C GLU A 83 -16.27 20.38 9.04
N PRO A 84 -15.41 20.83 10.00
CA PRO A 84 -14.01 21.18 9.77
C PRO A 84 -13.00 20.01 9.76
#